data_AF-A0A0G0Y087-F1
#
_entry.id   AF-A0A0G0Y087-F1
#
_cell.length_a   1.000
_cell.length_b   1.000
_cell.length_c   1.000
_cell.angle_alpha   90.00
_cell.angle_beta   90.00
_cell.angle_gamma   90.00
#
_symmetry.space_group_name_H-M   'P 1'
#
loop_
_entity.id
_entity.type
_entity.pdbx_description
1 polymer ?
#
loop_
_entity_poly.entity_id
_entity_poly.type
_entity_poly.pdbx_seq_one_letter_code
_entity_poly.pdbx_strand_id
1 'polypeptide(L)'
;MPVAELGTSTEALSSQELGRRAHEIMVGLIGSLSASPEFTSAVVKHFFARSFRHHSPQSVSNYGVYFVKGDYGYSVRYSSEPLRYADGGPNMPVDAWMSIYKYDTRIRNERNHPKRVSSVHLSTSFDEDKNKNITEFRNGGVHVEDETGKHQDTPDVFDKVAEILSDLTQPAKL
;
A
#
# COMPACT_ATOMS: atom_id res chain seq x y z
N MET A 1 16.50 -42.52 -20.27
CA MET A 1 16.60 -41.84 -18.96
C MET A 1 15.30 -41.09 -18.75
N PRO A 2 14.52 -41.33 -17.68
CA PRO A 2 13.26 -40.62 -17.49
C PRO A 2 13.55 -39.19 -17.01
N VAL A 3 12.85 -38.24 -17.61
CA VAL A 3 12.85 -36.84 -17.21
C VAL A 3 12.08 -36.75 -15.90
N ALA A 4 12.75 -36.36 -14.82
CA ALA A 4 12.08 -36.02 -13.57
C ALA A 4 11.16 -34.82 -13.85
N GLU A 5 9.85 -35.02 -13.68
CA GLU A 5 8.87 -33.96 -13.70
C GLU A 5 9.23 -32.96 -12.57
N LEU A 6 9.63 -31.76 -12.98
CA LEU A 6 9.83 -30.63 -12.09
C LEU A 6 8.48 -30.27 -11.46
N GLY A 7 8.24 -30.81 -10.27
CA GLY A 7 7.19 -30.35 -9.39
C GLY A 7 7.39 -28.87 -9.07
N THR A 8 6.51 -28.02 -9.60
CA THR A 8 6.34 -26.63 -9.18
C THR A 8 4.86 -26.29 -9.20
N SER A 9 4.08 -27.01 -8.39
CA SER A 9 2.79 -26.49 -7.94
C SER A 9 3.04 -25.72 -6.65
N THR A 10 3.52 -24.48 -6.76
CA THR A 10 3.41 -23.53 -5.67
C THR A 10 1.91 -23.27 -5.52
N GLU A 11 1.27 -23.87 -4.51
CA GLU A 11 -0.18 -23.74 -4.31
C GLU A 11 -0.55 -22.25 -4.27
N ALA A 12 -1.39 -21.81 -5.21
CA ALA A 12 -1.90 -20.46 -5.22
C ALA A 12 -2.70 -20.22 -3.93
N LEU A 13 -2.40 -19.12 -3.22
CA LEU A 13 -3.12 -18.76 -2.00
C LEU A 13 -4.61 -18.59 -2.29
N SER A 14 -5.46 -19.02 -1.35
CA SER A 14 -6.89 -18.74 -1.44
C SER A 14 -7.15 -17.22 -1.36
N SER A 15 -8.25 -16.74 -1.95
CA SER A 15 -8.65 -15.34 -1.88
C SER A 15 -8.77 -14.81 -0.45
N GLN A 16 -9.20 -15.66 0.49
CA GLN A 16 -9.32 -15.29 1.91
C GLN A 16 -7.95 -15.13 2.57
N GLU A 17 -7.03 -16.06 2.30
CA GLU A 17 -5.65 -15.98 2.81
C GLU A 17 -4.91 -14.78 2.21
N LEU A 18 -5.14 -14.49 0.93
CA LEU A 18 -4.62 -13.30 0.26
C LEU A 18 -5.17 -12.02 0.93
N GLY A 19 -6.46 -12.00 1.25
CA GLY A 19 -7.11 -10.89 1.97
C GLY A 19 -6.53 -10.67 3.36
N ARG A 20 -6.32 -11.75 4.10
CA ARG A 20 -5.69 -11.71 5.43
C ARG A 20 -4.27 -11.17 5.37
N ARG A 21 -3.43 -11.68 4.47
CA ARG A 21 -2.04 -11.21 4.32
C ARG A 21 -1.97 -9.76 3.87
N ALA A 22 -2.80 -9.35 2.90
CA ALA A 22 -2.88 -7.95 2.48
C ALA A 22 -3.25 -7.04 3.65
N HIS A 23 -4.21 -7.44 4.49
CA HIS A 23 -4.61 -6.72 5.69
C HIS A 23 -3.46 -6.60 6.71
N GLU A 24 -2.79 -7.71 7.03
CA GLU A 24 -1.64 -7.75 7.96
C GLU A 24 -0.52 -6.79 7.51
N ILE A 25 -0.24 -6.75 6.20
CA ILE A 25 0.74 -5.83 5.61
C ILE A 25 0.29 -4.38 5.74
N MET A 26 -0.97 -4.07 5.42
CA MET A 26 -1.51 -2.71 5.55
C MET A 26 -1.37 -2.20 7.01
N VAL A 27 -1.74 -3.04 7.98
CA VAL A 27 -1.65 -2.70 9.42
C VAL A 27 -0.20 -2.50 9.84
N GLY A 28 0.69 -3.46 9.50
CA GLY A 28 2.10 -3.37 9.83
C GLY A 28 2.76 -2.13 9.21
N LEU A 29 2.36 -1.77 7.99
CA LEU A 29 2.86 -0.58 7.32
C LEU A 29 2.40 0.70 7.97
N ILE A 30 1.11 0.85 8.28
CA ILE A 30 0.58 2.05 8.94
C ILE A 30 1.28 2.25 10.29
N GLY A 31 1.43 1.17 11.06
CA GLY A 31 2.18 1.20 12.31
C GLY A 31 3.62 1.68 12.12
N SER A 32 4.33 1.13 11.14
CA SER A 32 5.73 1.47 10.87
C SER A 32 5.90 2.89 10.32
N LEU A 33 5.01 3.33 9.42
CA LEU A 33 5.02 4.68 8.84
C LEU A 33 4.81 5.76 9.89
N SER A 34 3.98 5.49 10.89
CA SER A 34 3.78 6.42 12.01
C SER A 34 5.06 6.68 12.82
N ALA A 35 6.04 5.78 12.74
CA ALA A 35 7.36 5.95 13.36
C ALA A 35 8.36 6.70 12.46
N SER A 36 8.08 6.91 11.16
CA SER A 36 8.94 7.70 10.27
C SER A 36 8.77 9.20 10.53
N PRO A 37 9.86 9.93 10.85
CA PRO A 37 9.81 11.38 11.03
C PRO A 37 9.39 12.12 9.75
N GLU A 38 9.81 11.63 8.57
CA GLU A 38 9.47 12.22 7.27
C GLU A 38 7.98 12.08 6.99
N PHE A 39 7.42 10.89 7.21
CA PHE A 39 5.99 10.63 7.05
C PHE A 39 5.17 11.45 8.04
N THR A 40 5.55 11.44 9.33
CA THR A 40 4.84 12.19 10.37
C THR A 40 4.87 13.70 10.09
N SER A 41 6.03 14.24 9.70
CA SER A 41 6.17 15.63 9.28
C SER A 41 5.29 15.95 8.07
N ALA A 42 5.21 15.05 7.09
CA ALA A 42 4.34 15.21 5.94
C ALA A 42 2.85 15.18 6.31
N VAL A 43 2.42 14.30 7.22
CA VAL A 43 1.05 14.27 7.76
C VAL A 43 0.74 15.58 8.48
N VAL A 44 1.61 16.04 9.37
CA VAL A 44 1.46 17.31 10.10
C VAL A 44 1.37 18.47 9.13
N LYS A 45 2.25 18.55 8.12
CA LYS A 45 2.15 19.58 7.08
C LYS A 45 0.85 19.45 6.28
N HIS A 46 0.47 18.24 5.88
CA HIS A 46 -0.76 18.02 5.12
C HIS A 46 -2.01 18.43 5.90
N PHE A 47 -2.05 18.18 7.21
CA PHE A 47 -3.18 18.52 8.08
C PHE A 47 -3.16 19.99 8.51
N PHE A 48 -2.02 20.46 9.02
CA PHE A 48 -1.88 21.79 9.62
C PHE A 48 -1.36 22.87 8.68
N ALA A 49 -0.51 22.56 7.68
CA ALA A 49 -0.07 23.58 6.72
C ALA A 49 -1.18 24.01 5.74
N ARG A 50 -2.34 23.31 5.72
CA ARG A 50 -3.60 23.82 5.13
C ARG A 50 -4.12 25.10 5.82
N SER A 51 -3.58 25.48 6.98
CA SER A 51 -3.83 26.80 7.60
C SER A 51 -2.90 27.91 7.08
N PHE A 52 -1.91 27.61 6.24
CA PHE A 52 -1.00 28.60 5.67
C PHE A 52 -1.04 28.58 4.12
N ARG A 53 -1.99 29.37 3.59
CA ARG A 53 -2.05 29.99 2.25
C ARG A 53 -1.88 29.11 1.00
N HIS A 54 -2.96 29.03 0.22
CA HIS A 54 -3.15 29.12 -1.25
C HIS A 54 -2.01 28.96 -2.31
N HIS A 55 -0.75 28.66 -2.01
CA HIS A 55 0.35 28.61 -3.00
C HIS A 55 1.34 27.45 -2.78
N SER A 56 0.85 26.23 -2.53
CA SER A 56 1.70 25.04 -2.69
C SER A 56 1.47 24.40 -4.06
N PRO A 57 2.50 24.24 -4.92
CA PRO A 57 2.40 23.49 -6.18
C PRO A 57 2.24 21.98 -5.96
N GLN A 58 2.33 21.51 -4.71
CA GLN A 58 2.16 20.11 -4.37
C GLN A 58 0.67 19.89 -4.15
N SER A 59 -0.01 19.58 -5.27
CA SER A 59 -1.43 19.23 -5.29
C SER A 59 -1.70 18.21 -4.20
N VAL A 60 -2.45 18.68 -3.21
CA VAL A 60 -2.97 17.91 -2.10
C VAL A 60 -3.89 16.84 -2.69
N SER A 61 -3.35 15.63 -2.89
CA SER A 61 -4.16 14.48 -3.28
C SER A 61 -5.02 14.14 -2.07
N ASN A 62 -6.34 14.32 -2.17
CA ASN A 62 -7.31 14.03 -1.11
C ASN A 62 -7.32 12.56 -0.63
N TYR A 63 -6.47 11.70 -1.17
CA TYR A 63 -6.44 10.27 -0.91
C TYR A 63 -5.08 9.75 -0.42
N GLY A 64 -4.13 10.61 0.00
CA GLY A 64 -2.86 10.10 0.53
C GLY A 64 -1.80 11.13 0.94
N VAL A 65 -0.72 10.63 1.54
CA VAL A 65 0.42 11.40 2.06
C VAL A 65 1.62 11.22 1.15
N TYR A 66 2.24 12.33 0.72
CA TYR A 66 3.51 12.31 0.00
C TYR A 66 4.64 12.80 0.89
N PHE A 67 5.77 12.09 0.90
CA PHE A 67 6.98 12.48 1.61
C PHE A 67 8.23 12.06 0.83
N VAL A 68 9.36 12.69 1.14
CA VAL A 68 10.66 12.41 0.51
C VAL A 68 11.59 11.81 1.56
N LYS A 69 12.36 10.80 1.17
CA LYS A 69 13.36 10.13 1.99
C LYS A 69 14.55 9.74 1.11
N GLY A 70 15.70 10.36 1.36
CA GLY A 70 16.87 10.26 0.47
C GLY A 70 16.54 10.73 -0.95
N ASP A 71 16.97 9.95 -1.95
CA ASP A 71 16.73 10.24 -3.37
C ASP A 71 15.31 9.87 -3.87
N TYR A 72 14.46 9.33 -2.99
CA TYR A 72 13.15 8.81 -3.36
C TYR A 72 11.99 9.58 -2.74
N GLY A 73 10.94 9.80 -3.54
CA GLY A 73 9.64 10.28 -3.08
C GLY A 73 8.66 9.12 -2.95
N TYR A 74 7.83 9.15 -1.92
CA TYR A 74 6.85 8.12 -1.64
C TYR A 74 5.46 8.75 -1.50
N SER A 75 4.48 8.21 -2.23
CA SER A 75 3.07 8.55 -2.07
C SER A 75 2.32 7.35 -1.51
N VAL A 76 1.79 7.46 -0.30
CA VAL A 76 0.98 6.43 0.36
C VAL A 76 -0.47 6.86 0.33
N ARG A 77 -1.31 6.09 -0.35
CA ARG A 77 -2.76 6.32 -0.49
C ARG A 77 -3.51 5.17 0.16
N TYR A 78 -4.63 5.45 0.83
CA TYR A 78 -5.42 4.43 1.49
C TYR A 78 -6.87 4.86 1.65
N SER A 79 -7.78 3.89 1.69
CA SER A 79 -9.15 4.06 2.17
C SER A 79 -9.65 2.75 2.79
N SER A 80 -10.61 2.88 3.71
CA SER A 80 -11.38 1.77 4.25
C SER A 80 -12.80 2.27 4.46
N GLU A 81 -13.75 1.63 3.79
CA GLU A 81 -15.15 2.05 3.83
C GLU A 81 -16.05 0.82 4.04
N PRO A 82 -17.05 0.91 4.93
CA PRO A 82 -18.09 -0.10 4.99
C PRO A 82 -18.89 -0.08 3.67
N LEU A 83 -19.20 -1.24 3.13
CA LEU A 83 -20.04 -1.35 1.95
C LEU A 83 -21.43 -0.79 2.29
N ARG A 84 -21.80 0.31 1.60
CA ARG A 84 -22.89 1.26 1.91
C ARG A 84 -24.32 0.69 2.05
N TYR A 85 -24.51 -0.63 1.96
CA TYR A 85 -25.83 -1.28 1.91
C TYR A 85 -26.03 -2.42 2.92
N ALA A 86 -25.17 -2.57 3.91
CA ALA A 86 -25.41 -3.52 5.00
C ALA A 86 -26.15 -2.82 6.15
N ASP A 87 -27.45 -3.08 6.26
CA ASP A 87 -28.34 -2.59 7.33
C ASP A 87 -27.87 -3.03 8.72
N GLY A 88 -26.86 -2.38 9.30
CA GLY A 88 -26.45 -2.49 10.71
C GLY A 88 -26.37 -3.92 11.28
N GLY A 89 -26.16 -4.91 10.40
CA GLY A 89 -26.27 -6.32 10.72
C GLY A 89 -25.20 -6.73 11.72
N PRO A 90 -25.28 -7.95 12.29
CA PRO A 90 -24.26 -8.44 13.22
C PRO A 90 -22.85 -8.43 12.60
N ASN A 91 -22.76 -8.58 11.27
CA ASN A 91 -21.52 -8.52 10.51
C ASN A 91 -21.63 -7.43 9.42
N MET A 92 -20.71 -6.48 9.41
CA MET A 92 -20.64 -5.39 8.45
C MET A 92 -19.48 -5.63 7.46
N PRO A 93 -19.76 -5.73 6.15
CA PRO A 93 -18.72 -5.88 5.16
C PRO A 93 -17.95 -4.58 4.94
N VAL A 94 -16.64 -4.68 4.91
CA VAL A 94 -15.68 -3.58 4.74
C VAL A 94 -14.77 -3.90 3.57
N ASP A 95 -14.58 -2.91 2.70
CA ASP A 95 -13.54 -2.92 1.67
C ASP A 95 -12.43 -1.95 2.08
N ALA A 96 -11.19 -2.43 2.06
CA ALA A 96 -10.02 -1.63 2.34
C ALA A 96 -8.98 -1.76 1.23
N TRP A 97 -8.33 -0.66 0.91
CA TRP A 97 -7.25 -0.63 -0.08
C TRP A 97 -6.14 0.33 0.33
N MET A 98 -4.95 0.03 -0.17
CA MET A 98 -3.75 0.83 0.01
C MET A 98 -2.93 0.82 -1.27
N SER A 99 -2.35 1.95 -1.64
CA SER A 99 -1.44 2.07 -2.76
C SER A 99 -0.21 2.87 -2.38
N ILE A 100 0.96 2.32 -2.65
CA ILE A 100 2.26 2.93 -2.37
C ILE A 100 2.94 3.16 -3.69
N TYR A 101 3.36 4.39 -3.96
CA TYR A 101 4.10 4.73 -5.17
C TYR A 101 5.49 5.22 -4.78
N LYS A 102 6.53 4.65 -5.39
CA LYS A 102 7.92 5.07 -5.27
C LYS A 102 8.32 5.86 -6.51
N TYR A 103 8.94 7.01 -6.31
CA TYR A 103 9.41 7.90 -7.36
C TYR A 103 10.90 8.19 -7.18
N ASP A 104 11.70 8.10 -8.24
CA ASP A 104 13.06 8.63 -8.24
C ASP A 104 13.01 10.15 -8.45
N THR A 105 13.51 10.91 -7.48
CA THR A 105 13.44 12.39 -7.51
C THR A 105 14.50 13.02 -8.41
N ARG A 106 15.53 12.26 -8.82
CA ARG A 106 16.62 12.69 -9.68
C ARG A 106 16.23 12.64 -11.15
N ILE A 107 15.25 11.79 -11.49
CA ILE A 107 14.79 11.57 -12.86
C ILE A 107 13.42 12.23 -13.04
N ARG A 108 13.25 12.98 -14.13
CA ARG A 108 11.99 13.63 -14.49
C ARG A 108 11.30 12.89 -15.63
N ASN A 109 9.99 12.79 -15.56
CA ASN A 109 9.15 12.32 -16.67
C ASN A 109 8.87 13.45 -17.67
N GLU A 110 8.17 13.14 -18.76
CA GLU A 110 7.79 14.09 -19.82
C GLU A 110 6.99 15.30 -19.32
N ARG A 111 6.33 15.18 -18.16
CA ARG A 111 5.56 16.26 -17.52
C ARG A 111 6.38 17.00 -16.44
N ASN A 112 7.69 16.82 -16.41
CA ASN A 112 8.61 17.39 -15.41
C ASN A 112 8.32 16.98 -13.94
N HIS A 113 7.63 15.86 -13.73
CA HIS A 113 7.40 15.29 -12.41
C HIS A 113 8.43 14.18 -12.12
N PRO A 114 8.73 13.87 -10.85
CA PRO A 114 9.54 12.70 -10.50
C PRO A 114 9.06 11.42 -11.20
N LYS A 115 9.98 10.61 -11.74
CA LYS A 115 9.65 9.38 -12.46
C LYS A 115 9.20 8.29 -11.47
N ARG A 116 8.02 7.69 -11.69
CA ARG A 116 7.57 6.50 -10.93
C ARG A 116 8.49 5.33 -11.27
N VAL A 117 9.04 4.66 -10.26
CA VAL A 117 9.92 3.49 -10.43
C VAL A 117 9.28 2.20 -9.94
N SER A 118 8.33 2.27 -9.01
CA SER A 118 7.50 1.14 -8.63
C SER A 118 6.19 1.58 -7.98
N SER A 119 5.22 0.68 -7.94
CA SER A 119 4.06 0.79 -7.06
C SER A 119 3.60 -0.54 -6.49
N VAL A 120 3.02 -0.48 -5.31
CA VAL A 120 2.37 -1.59 -4.61
C VAL A 120 0.91 -1.24 -4.42
N HIS A 121 0.02 -2.15 -4.75
CA HIS A 121 -1.41 -2.04 -4.52
C HIS A 121 -1.86 -3.23 -3.69
N LEU A 122 -2.49 -2.92 -2.56
CA LEU A 122 -3.05 -3.89 -1.64
C LEU A 122 -4.54 -3.65 -1.56
N SER A 123 -5.33 -4.73 -1.57
CA SER A 123 -6.76 -4.69 -1.29
C SER A 123 -7.15 -5.87 -0.40
N THR A 124 -8.15 -5.66 0.43
CA THR A 124 -8.72 -6.69 1.29
C THR A 124 -10.19 -6.38 1.52
N SER A 125 -11.00 -7.41 1.62
CA SER A 125 -12.40 -7.30 2.05
C SER A 125 -12.70 -8.29 3.15
N PHE A 126 -13.41 -7.82 4.17
CA PHE A 126 -13.68 -8.58 5.39
C PHE A 126 -14.99 -8.17 6.04
N ASP A 127 -15.49 -9.01 6.93
CA ASP A 127 -16.62 -8.71 7.80
C ASP A 127 -16.14 -8.28 9.18
N GLU A 128 -16.78 -7.25 9.73
CA GLU A 128 -16.58 -6.80 11.10
C GLU A 128 -17.80 -7.06 11.97
N ASP A 129 -17.59 -7.49 13.21
CA ASP A 129 -18.64 -7.50 14.23
C ASP A 129 -18.98 -6.08 14.73
N LYS A 130 -19.97 -5.99 15.62
CA LYS A 130 -20.38 -4.72 16.26
C LYS A 130 -19.26 -4.03 17.07
N ASN A 131 -18.23 -4.76 17.47
CA ASN A 131 -17.08 -4.26 18.21
C ASN A 131 -15.90 -3.91 17.29
N LYS A 132 -16.08 -3.97 15.96
CA LYS A 132 -15.01 -3.73 14.97
C LYS A 132 -13.92 -4.81 14.95
N ASN A 133 -14.24 -6.01 15.43
CA ASN A 133 -13.36 -7.16 15.24
C ASN A 133 -13.64 -7.80 13.88
N ILE A 134 -12.58 -8.15 13.17
CA ILE A 134 -12.69 -8.91 11.92
C ILE A 134 -13.17 -10.33 12.24
N THR A 135 -14.31 -10.73 11.67
CA THR A 135 -14.88 -12.08 11.83
C THR A 135 -14.49 -13.02 10.70
N GLU A 136 -14.39 -12.51 9.46
CA GLU A 136 -14.08 -13.31 8.28
C GLU A 136 -13.42 -12.45 7.19
N PHE A 137 -12.40 -13.00 6.53
CA PHE A 137 -11.86 -12.45 5.29
C PHE A 137 -12.58 -13.03 4.07
N ARG A 138 -12.99 -12.16 3.15
CA ARG A 138 -13.75 -12.53 1.94
C ARG A 138 -12.85 -12.61 0.71
N ASN A 139 -11.99 -11.61 0.53
CA ASN A 139 -11.14 -11.49 -0.65
C ASN A 139 -9.89 -10.65 -0.37
N GLY A 140 -8.91 -10.71 -1.28
CA GLY A 140 -7.72 -9.88 -1.26
C GLY A 140 -7.07 -9.72 -2.62
N GLY A 141 -6.19 -8.74 -2.70
CA GLY A 141 -5.36 -8.46 -3.87
C GLY A 141 -4.04 -7.87 -3.45
N VAL A 142 -2.96 -8.34 -4.06
CA VAL A 142 -1.63 -7.80 -3.90
C VAL A 142 -1.02 -7.68 -5.29
N HIS A 143 -0.69 -6.46 -5.69
CA HIS A 143 -0.13 -6.20 -7.00
C HIS A 143 1.10 -5.31 -6.87
N VAL A 144 2.16 -5.66 -7.60
CA VAL A 144 3.36 -4.85 -7.74
C VAL A 144 3.54 -4.49 -9.20
N GLU A 145 3.69 -3.20 -9.48
CA GLU A 145 4.09 -2.68 -10.78
C GLU A 145 5.51 -2.16 -10.70
N ASP A 146 6.36 -2.59 -11.64
CA ASP A 146 7.68 -2.00 -11.84
C ASP A 146 7.62 -0.80 -12.82
N GLU A 147 8.78 -0.22 -13.13
CA GLU A 147 8.88 0.92 -14.05
C GLU A 147 8.41 0.60 -15.48
N THR A 148 8.29 -0.67 -15.85
CA THR A 148 7.78 -1.13 -17.15
C THR A 148 6.26 -1.32 -17.16
N GLY A 149 5.60 -1.17 -16.00
CA GLY A 149 4.17 -1.41 -15.84
C GLY A 149 3.80 -2.90 -15.94
N LYS A 150 4.78 -3.81 -15.87
CA LYS A 150 4.52 -5.24 -15.87
C LYS A 150 3.99 -5.67 -14.51
N HIS A 151 2.88 -6.38 -14.54
CA HIS A 151 2.22 -6.96 -13.38
C HIS A 151 2.94 -8.23 -12.93
N GLN A 152 3.07 -8.42 -11.63
CA GLN A 152 3.58 -9.64 -11.05
C GLN A 152 2.63 -10.13 -9.96
N ASP A 153 1.79 -11.09 -10.31
CA ASP A 153 0.89 -11.81 -9.39
C ASP A 153 1.51 -13.18 -9.03
N THR A 154 2.83 -13.22 -8.81
CA THR A 154 3.54 -14.46 -8.43
C THR A 154 3.56 -14.61 -6.91
N PRO A 155 3.74 -15.84 -6.37
CA PRO A 155 3.89 -16.07 -4.92
C PRO A 155 4.94 -15.17 -4.25
N ASP A 156 5.97 -14.76 -5.00
CA ASP A 156 7.06 -13.87 -4.58
C ASP A 156 6.65 -12.39 -4.47
N VAL A 157 5.38 -12.05 -4.77
CA VAL A 157 4.86 -10.68 -4.67
C VAL A 157 5.01 -10.14 -3.25
N PHE A 158 4.89 -11.01 -2.24
CA PHE A 158 5.07 -10.63 -0.84
C PHE A 158 6.52 -10.29 -0.48
N ASP A 159 7.50 -10.96 -1.08
CA ASP A 159 8.91 -10.65 -0.87
C ASP A 159 9.25 -9.29 -1.48
N LYS A 160 8.69 -8.97 -2.65
CA LYS A 160 8.83 -7.66 -3.29
C LYS A 160 8.16 -6.54 -2.51
N VAL A 161 6.98 -6.82 -1.95
CA VAL A 161 6.34 -5.90 -1.00
C VAL A 161 7.27 -5.69 0.19
N ALA A 162 7.78 -6.74 0.81
CA ALA A 162 8.69 -6.64 1.95
C ALA A 162 9.96 -5.83 1.63
N GLU A 163 10.55 -5.99 0.45
CA GLU A 163 11.69 -5.18 -0.02
C GLU A 163 11.34 -3.69 -0.09
N ILE A 164 10.24 -3.35 -0.76
CA ILE A 164 9.78 -1.95 -0.90
C ILE A 164 9.43 -1.35 0.47
N LEU A 165 8.85 -2.15 1.37
CA LEU A 165 8.50 -1.73 2.71
C LEU A 165 9.72 -1.57 3.61
N SER A 166 10.74 -2.40 3.45
CA SER A 166 12.03 -2.27 4.17
C SER A 166 12.69 -0.93 3.85
N ASP A 167 12.76 -0.56 2.56
CA ASP A 167 13.24 0.75 2.12
C ASP A 167 12.45 1.91 2.77
N LEU A 168 11.13 1.74 2.89
CA LEU A 168 10.23 2.77 3.42
C LEU A 168 10.38 2.96 4.92
N THR A 169 10.65 1.88 5.66
CA THR A 169 10.55 1.83 7.13
C THR A 169 11.90 1.88 7.86
N GLN A 170 13.01 1.58 7.20
CA GLN A 170 14.34 1.70 7.82
C GLN A 170 14.79 3.16 7.99
N PRO A 171 15.54 3.53 9.04
CA PRO A 171 16.11 4.89 9.13
C PRO A 171 16.99 5.19 7.92
N ALA A 172 16.95 6.43 7.42
CA ALA A 172 17.84 6.86 6.33
C ALA A 172 19.30 6.61 6.75
N LYS A 173 20.08 5.92 5.91
CA LYS A 173 21.53 5.77 6.14
C LYS A 173 22.16 7.16 6.07
N LEU A 174 22.77 7.57 7.18
CA LEU A 174 23.53 8.81 7.35
C LEU A 174 24.79 8.81 6.48
#